data_AF-A0A847S2E1-F1
#
_entry.id   AF-A0A847S2E1-F1
#
_cell.length_a   1.000
_cell.length_b   1.000
_cell.length_c   1.000
_cell.angle_alpha   90.00
_cell.angle_beta   90.00
_cell.angle_gamma   90.00
#
_symmetry.space_group_name_H-M   'P 1'
#
loop_
_entity.id
_entity.type
_entity.pdbx_description
1 polymer ?
#
loop_
_entity_poly.entity_id
_entity_poly.type
_entity_poly.pdbx_seq_one_letter_code
_entity_poly.pdbx_strand_id
1 'polypeptide(L)'
;MDTNVIFFGIMAALGYIVLQSLFILGVRVAAKGAVEKLPNGKDKDSEMILFPIFKYLTRTARTKIYYIDGQFELLIQKLRVLMPESPLQTEGNHILLPLGDASRIPVLKELNNILPKIDGKIQVEADDHGVRFFKIDEVFKVNKYLRKPVIQCPICMASYWSVFSYWIPVIYFYGFSFWVLYAGVINICAVASMNWLLWMRGSAYESQIMKG
;
A
#
# COMPACT_ATOMS: atom_id res chain seq x y z
N MET A 1 34.70 -25.76 -20.37
CA MET A 1 34.50 -24.95 -19.16
C MET A 1 34.67 -25.90 -17.99
N ASP A 2 35.71 -25.72 -17.19
CA ASP A 2 36.14 -26.72 -16.20
C ASP A 2 35.13 -26.84 -15.05
N THR A 3 34.89 -28.07 -14.59
CA THR A 3 33.93 -28.39 -13.51
C THR A 3 34.15 -27.55 -12.25
N ASN A 4 35.41 -27.23 -11.94
CA ASN A 4 35.78 -26.37 -10.82
C ASN A 4 35.26 -24.94 -10.98
N VAL A 5 35.32 -24.38 -12.18
CA VAL A 5 34.83 -23.01 -12.48
C VAL A 5 33.32 -22.93 -12.31
N ILE A 6 32.60 -23.97 -12.75
CA ILE A 6 31.14 -24.07 -12.58
C ILE A 6 30.78 -24.17 -11.09
N PHE A 7 31.49 -25.02 -10.34
CA PHE A 7 31.27 -25.20 -8.91
C PHE A 7 31.49 -23.89 -8.12
N PHE A 8 32.61 -23.21 -8.33
CA PHE A 8 32.89 -21.93 -7.67
C PHE A 8 31.89 -20.84 -8.09
N GLY A 9 31.46 -20.82 -9.35
CA GLY A 9 30.42 -19.91 -9.82
C GLY A 9 29.08 -20.11 -9.13
N ILE A 10 28.65 -21.36 -8.95
CA ILE A 10 27.41 -21.69 -8.23
C ILE A 10 27.51 -21.29 -6.76
N MET A 11 28.63 -21.61 -6.10
CA MET A 11 28.85 -21.24 -4.69
C MET A 11 28.87 -19.72 -4.49
N ALA A 12 29.49 -18.98 -5.41
CA ALA A 12 29.48 -17.52 -5.38
C ALA A 12 28.06 -16.96 -5.56
N ALA A 13 27.28 -17.51 -6.49
CA ALA A 13 25.89 -17.10 -6.72
C ALA A 13 24.99 -17.36 -5.49
N LEU A 14 25.13 -18.53 -4.85
CA LEU A 14 24.41 -18.86 -3.62
C LEU A 14 24.81 -17.93 -2.47
N GLY A 15 26.12 -17.70 -2.27
CA GLY A 15 26.61 -16.77 -1.26
C GLY A 15 26.09 -15.35 -1.48
N TYR A 16 25.99 -14.93 -2.74
CA TYR A 16 25.45 -13.63 -3.11
C TYR A 16 23.96 -13.48 -2.77
N ILE A 17 23.14 -14.51 -3.02
CA ILE A 17 21.73 -14.54 -2.61
C ILE A 17 21.61 -14.38 -1.10
N VAL A 18 22.43 -15.09 -0.32
CA VAL A 18 22.43 -15.00 1.14
C VAL A 18 22.78 -13.59 1.63
N LEU A 19 23.82 -12.98 1.06
CA LEU A 19 24.23 -11.61 1.41
C LEU A 19 23.12 -10.59 1.11
N GLN A 20 22.48 -10.69 -0.07
CA GLN A 20 21.34 -9.84 -0.41
C GLN A 20 20.20 -10.01 0.58
N SER A 21 19.89 -11.25 0.96
CA SER A 21 18.83 -11.54 1.92
C SER A 21 19.11 -10.98 3.31
N LEU A 22 20.35 -11.09 3.80
CA LEU A 22 20.77 -10.50 5.08
C LEU A 22 20.71 -8.98 5.05
N PHE A 23 21.12 -8.35 3.94
CA PHE A 23 21.01 -6.91 3.76
C PHE A 23 19.54 -6.44 3.84
N ILE A 24 18.63 -7.09 3.10
CA ILE A 24 17.19 -6.78 3.12
C ILE A 24 16.62 -6.91 4.54
N LEU A 25 17.01 -7.97 5.25
CA LEU A 25 16.57 -8.20 6.63
C LEU A 25 17.12 -7.12 7.57
N GLY A 26 18.39 -6.73 7.43
CA GLY A 26 19.02 -5.66 8.20
C GLY A 26 18.35 -4.29 8.01
N VAL A 27 18.08 -3.90 6.75
CA VAL A 27 17.32 -2.68 6.42
C VAL A 27 15.95 -2.70 7.10
N ARG A 28 15.28 -3.85 7.11
CA ARG A 28 13.97 -3.99 7.75
C ARG A 28 14.05 -3.87 9.28
N VAL A 29 15.01 -4.55 9.93
CA VAL A 29 15.19 -4.47 11.39
C VAL A 29 15.47 -3.03 11.80
N ALA A 30 16.35 -2.34 11.07
CA ALA A 30 16.66 -0.93 11.31
C ALA A 30 15.47 0.02 11.08
N ALA A 31 14.40 -0.43 10.42
CA ALA A 31 13.15 0.32 10.22
C ALA A 31 12.03 -0.09 11.20
N LYS A 32 12.15 -1.21 11.92
CA LYS A 32 11.14 -1.75 12.84
C LYS A 32 11.23 -1.06 14.21
N GLY A 33 10.82 0.21 14.26
CA GLY A 33 10.71 0.99 15.50
C GLY A 33 9.26 1.20 15.96
N ALA A 34 9.12 1.87 17.10
CA ALA A 34 7.85 2.32 17.66
C ALA A 34 7.96 3.77 18.18
N VAL A 35 6.82 4.42 18.37
CA VAL A 35 6.75 5.73 19.04
C VAL A 35 6.33 5.49 20.49
N GLU A 36 7.14 5.94 21.43
CA GLU A 36 6.81 5.95 22.85
C GLU A 36 6.30 7.34 23.24
N LYS A 37 5.16 7.40 23.93
CA LYS A 37 4.68 8.67 24.51
C LYS A 37 5.31 8.87 25.88
N LEU A 38 6.11 9.92 26.00
CA LEU A 38 6.71 10.30 27.27
C LEU A 38 5.66 10.88 28.24
N PRO A 39 5.91 10.86 29.56
CA PRO A 39 4.98 11.41 30.56
C PRO A 39 4.67 12.91 30.38
N ASN A 40 5.53 13.65 29.68
CA ASN A 40 5.33 15.06 29.33
C ASN A 40 4.48 15.28 28.06
N GLY A 41 3.93 14.22 27.48
CA GLY A 41 3.11 14.25 26.26
C GLY A 41 3.92 14.37 24.96
N LYS A 42 5.26 14.39 25.01
CA LYS A 42 6.10 14.38 23.80
C LYS A 42 6.27 12.97 23.26
N ASP A 43 6.28 12.85 21.94
CA ASP A 43 6.60 11.61 21.25
C ASP A 43 8.12 11.41 21.24
N LYS A 44 8.59 10.26 21.76
CA LYS A 44 9.96 9.76 21.58
C LYS A 44 9.93 8.67 20.51
N ASP A 45 10.62 8.92 19.40
CA ASP A 45 10.80 7.91 18.36
C ASP A 45 11.86 6.89 18.78
N SER A 46 11.65 5.62 18.42
CA SER A 46 12.61 4.55 18.65
C SER A 46 13.99 4.89 18.09
N GLU A 47 15.04 4.42 18.77
CA GLU A 47 16.45 4.62 18.42
C GLU A 47 16.87 3.93 17.10
N MET A 48 15.92 3.29 16.42
CA MET A 48 16.10 2.65 15.12
C MET A 48 16.37 3.69 14.01
N ILE A 49 17.51 3.55 13.33
CA ILE A 49 18.06 4.53 12.38
C ILE A 49 17.08 4.89 11.25
N LEU A 50 16.36 3.91 10.70
CA LEU A 50 15.44 4.11 9.58
C LEU A 50 13.99 4.37 10.02
N PHE A 51 13.70 4.29 11.33
CA PHE A 51 12.33 4.47 11.82
C PHE A 51 11.76 5.88 11.58
N PRO A 52 12.49 7.00 11.76
CA PRO A 52 11.98 8.33 11.44
C PRO A 52 11.60 8.48 9.95
N ILE A 53 12.41 7.90 9.06
CA ILE A 53 12.15 7.87 7.62
C ILE A 53 10.89 7.04 7.34
N PHE A 54 10.78 5.86 7.94
CA PHE A 54 9.61 5.02 7.81
C PHE A 54 8.33 5.72 8.31
N LYS A 55 8.39 6.38 9.47
CA LYS A 55 7.30 7.19 10.06
C LYS A 55 6.90 8.35 9.14
N TYR A 56 7.85 8.96 8.44
CA TYR A 56 7.55 10.00 7.45
C TYR A 56 6.85 9.41 6.21
N LEU A 57 7.34 8.30 5.68
CA LEU A 57 6.81 7.64 4.49
C LEU A 57 5.43 6.98 4.71
N THR A 58 5.08 6.63 5.95
CA THR A 58 3.76 6.10 6.32
C THR A 58 2.70 7.17 6.56
N ARG A 59 3.04 8.47 6.55
CA ARG A 59 2.06 9.53 6.82
C ARG A 59 0.91 9.47 5.82
N THR A 60 -0.30 9.31 6.33
CA THR A 60 -1.54 9.39 5.56
C THR A 60 -2.18 10.77 5.70
N ALA A 61 -2.94 11.14 4.69
CA ALA A 61 -3.87 12.25 4.70
C ALA A 61 -5.25 11.69 4.38
N ARG A 62 -6.26 12.21 5.07
CA ARG A 62 -7.66 11.91 4.73
C ARG A 62 -8.07 12.84 3.61
N THR A 63 -8.45 12.26 2.48
CA THR A 63 -8.90 13.02 1.31
C THR A 63 -10.32 12.61 0.97
N LYS A 64 -11.18 13.60 0.73
CA LYS A 64 -12.52 13.36 0.18
C LYS A 64 -12.37 13.03 -1.30
N ILE A 65 -12.79 11.84 -1.69
CA ILE A 65 -12.86 11.41 -3.09
C ILE A 65 -14.33 11.44 -3.49
N TYR A 66 -14.66 12.38 -4.36
CA TYR A 66 -16.03 12.55 -4.86
C TYR A 66 -16.35 11.50 -5.93
N TYR A 67 -17.63 11.13 -6.01
CA TYR A 67 -18.16 10.39 -7.14
C TYR A 67 -18.33 11.34 -8.32
N ILE A 68 -17.69 11.01 -9.44
CA ILE A 68 -17.65 11.85 -10.65
C ILE A 68 -18.00 10.96 -11.85
N ASP A 69 -18.77 11.49 -12.79
CA ASP A 69 -19.10 10.92 -14.10
C ASP A 69 -19.66 9.49 -13.99
N GLY A 70 -19.07 8.51 -14.70
CA GLY A 70 -19.60 7.15 -14.75
C GLY A 70 -19.70 6.45 -13.39
N GLN A 71 -18.87 6.81 -12.40
CA GLN A 71 -19.01 6.28 -11.03
C GLN A 71 -20.20 6.88 -10.30
N PHE A 72 -20.51 8.15 -10.57
CA PHE A 72 -21.71 8.80 -10.07
C PHE A 72 -22.96 8.17 -10.71
N GLU A 73 -22.98 7.98 -12.03
CA GLU A 73 -24.09 7.33 -12.73
C GLU A 73 -24.39 5.92 -12.20
N LEU A 74 -23.35 5.11 -11.97
CA LEU A 74 -23.50 3.78 -11.37
C LEU A 74 -24.11 3.84 -9.95
N LEU A 75 -23.71 4.83 -9.16
CA LEU A 75 -24.28 5.04 -7.83
C LEU A 75 -25.76 5.44 -7.92
N ILE A 76 -26.10 6.34 -8.84
CA ILE A 76 -27.48 6.78 -9.09
C ILE A 76 -28.36 5.63 -9.56
N GLN A 77 -27.87 4.77 -10.47
CA GLN A 77 -28.62 3.59 -10.91
C GLN A 77 -28.95 2.67 -9.73
N LYS A 78 -27.98 2.40 -8.84
CA LYS A 78 -28.22 1.61 -7.62
C LYS A 78 -29.22 2.29 -6.69
N LEU A 79 -29.13 3.61 -6.53
CA LEU A 79 -30.07 4.38 -5.73
C LEU A 79 -31.50 4.34 -6.30
N ARG A 80 -31.66 4.44 -7.62
CA ARG A 80 -32.98 4.33 -8.28
C ARG A 80 -33.63 2.96 -8.09
N VAL A 81 -32.85 1.88 -8.08
CA VAL A 81 -33.37 0.53 -7.80
C VAL A 81 -33.82 0.40 -6.34
N LEU A 82 -33.10 1.03 -5.41
CA LEU A 82 -33.39 0.94 -3.97
C LEU A 82 -34.42 1.98 -3.49
N MET A 83 -34.67 3.04 -4.27
CA MET A 83 -35.64 4.10 -4.00
C MET A 83 -36.48 4.40 -5.26
N PRO A 84 -37.31 3.45 -5.73
CA PRO A 84 -38.09 3.64 -6.95
C PRO A 84 -39.13 4.76 -6.83
N GLU A 85 -39.61 5.03 -5.61
CA GLU A 85 -40.65 6.04 -5.31
C GLU A 85 -40.09 7.48 -5.22
N SER A 86 -38.77 7.64 -5.14
CA SER A 86 -38.13 8.95 -4.96
C SER A 86 -37.59 9.46 -6.31
N PRO A 87 -38.16 10.53 -6.91
CA PRO A 87 -37.68 11.07 -8.17
C PRO A 87 -36.33 11.77 -7.98
N LEU A 88 -35.24 11.03 -8.20
CA LEU A 88 -33.88 11.57 -8.14
C LEU A 88 -33.57 12.36 -9.42
N GLN A 89 -33.72 13.68 -9.34
CA GLN A 89 -33.22 14.59 -10.37
C GLN A 89 -31.72 14.79 -10.20
N THR A 90 -30.97 14.71 -11.29
CA THR A 90 -29.51 14.81 -11.29
C THR A 90 -29.04 15.92 -12.22
N GLU A 91 -28.11 16.75 -11.76
CA GLU A 91 -27.44 17.77 -12.58
C GLU A 91 -25.93 17.64 -12.40
N GLY A 92 -25.24 17.26 -13.47
CA GLY A 92 -23.83 16.88 -13.41
C GLY A 92 -23.59 15.79 -12.36
N ASN A 93 -22.67 16.05 -11.43
CA ASN A 93 -22.30 15.13 -10.33
C ASN A 93 -23.08 15.39 -9.03
N HIS A 94 -24.30 15.95 -9.14
CA HIS A 94 -25.16 16.25 -8.00
C HIS A 94 -26.53 15.62 -8.16
N ILE A 95 -27.14 15.28 -7.02
CA ILE A 95 -28.60 15.12 -6.94
C ILE A 95 -29.20 16.48 -6.57
N LEU A 96 -30.07 16.96 -7.44
CA LEU A 96 -30.86 18.16 -7.17
C LEU A 96 -31.88 17.84 -6.08
N LEU A 97 -31.87 18.66 -5.03
CA LEU A 97 -32.92 18.63 -4.03
C LEU A 97 -33.91 19.76 -4.34
N PRO A 98 -35.23 19.51 -4.30
CA PRO A 98 -36.20 20.58 -4.47
C PRO A 98 -35.98 21.65 -3.40
N LEU A 99 -35.94 22.92 -3.85
CA LEU A 99 -35.73 24.13 -3.05
C LEU A 99 -36.89 24.32 -2.05
N GLY A 100 -36.77 23.64 -0.91
CA GLY A 100 -37.65 23.75 0.24
C GLY A 100 -37.10 22.90 1.38
N ASP A 101 -36.72 23.53 2.49
CA ASP A 101 -36.13 22.84 3.65
C ASP A 101 -37.01 21.69 4.17
N ALA A 102 -38.33 21.80 4.03
CA ALA A 102 -39.29 20.78 4.43
C ALA A 102 -39.24 19.50 3.57
N SER A 103 -39.00 19.62 2.26
CA SER A 103 -38.89 18.47 1.34
C SER A 103 -37.50 17.81 1.32
N ARG A 104 -36.48 18.53 1.82
CA ARG A 104 -35.08 18.06 1.84
C ARG A 104 -34.81 17.00 2.90
N ILE A 105 -35.35 17.20 4.10
CA ILE A 105 -35.13 16.33 5.26
C ILE A 105 -35.54 14.86 5.00
N PRO A 106 -36.73 14.56 4.44
CA PRO A 106 -37.11 13.16 4.20
C PRO A 106 -36.21 12.46 3.19
N VAL A 107 -35.83 13.14 2.10
CA VAL A 107 -34.94 12.57 1.06
C VAL A 107 -33.53 12.31 1.62
N LEU A 108 -32.97 13.24 2.40
CA LEU A 108 -31.67 13.05 3.06
C LEU A 108 -31.71 11.91 4.09
N LYS A 109 -32.81 11.77 4.83
CA LYS A 109 -33.00 10.68 5.80
C LYS A 109 -33.09 9.32 5.09
N GLU A 110 -33.78 9.27 3.96
CA GLU A 110 -33.88 8.08 3.12
C GLU A 110 -32.52 7.70 2.50
N LEU A 111 -31.79 8.68 1.97
CA LEU A 111 -30.42 8.51 1.48
C LEU A 111 -29.50 7.99 2.59
N ASN A 112 -29.52 8.57 3.79
CA ASN A 112 -28.70 8.10 4.92
C ASN A 112 -29.05 6.67 5.37
N ASN A 113 -30.27 6.20 5.14
CA ASN A 113 -30.67 4.82 5.44
C ASN A 113 -30.24 3.82 4.36
N ILE A 114 -30.11 4.27 3.11
CA ILE A 114 -29.89 3.39 1.95
C ILE A 114 -28.42 3.36 1.51
N LEU A 115 -27.70 4.48 1.61
CA LEU A 115 -26.29 4.55 1.27
C LEU A 115 -25.43 3.51 2.02
N PRO A 116 -25.65 3.25 3.34
CA PRO A 116 -24.92 2.20 4.04
C PRO A 116 -25.20 0.78 3.50
N LYS A 117 -26.36 0.55 2.86
CA LYS A 117 -26.71 -0.73 2.23
C LYS A 117 -25.97 -0.94 0.89
N ILE A 118 -25.61 0.15 0.22
CA ILE A 118 -24.78 0.10 -1.00
C ILE A 118 -23.30 -0.02 -0.61
N ASP A 119 -22.83 0.88 0.25
CA ASP A 119 -21.48 0.90 0.79
C ASP A 119 -21.42 1.81 2.03
N GLY A 120 -21.10 1.23 3.19
CA GLY A 120 -21.03 1.91 4.49
C GLY A 120 -19.98 3.03 4.59
N LYS A 121 -19.13 3.22 3.57
CA LYS A 121 -18.13 4.30 3.52
C LYS A 121 -18.60 5.54 2.77
N ILE A 122 -19.76 5.49 2.10
CA ILE A 122 -20.28 6.64 1.35
C ILE A 122 -20.81 7.67 2.33
N GLN A 123 -20.37 8.91 2.15
CA GLN A 123 -20.84 10.08 2.87
C GLN A 123 -21.48 11.08 1.91
N VAL A 124 -22.30 11.94 2.49
CA VAL A 124 -23.13 12.90 1.78
C VAL A 124 -22.67 14.30 2.16
N GLU A 125 -22.40 15.14 1.16
CA GLU A 125 -22.14 16.56 1.33
C GLU A 125 -23.23 17.36 0.63
N ALA A 126 -23.80 18.31 1.36
CA ALA A 126 -24.78 19.25 0.86
C ALA A 126 -24.05 20.53 0.46
N ASP A 127 -24.26 20.98 -0.78
CA ASP A 127 -23.75 22.23 -1.33
C ASP A 127 -24.92 23.07 -1.90
N ASP A 128 -24.64 24.29 -2.34
CA ASP A 128 -25.64 25.22 -2.89
C ASP A 128 -26.33 24.67 -4.16
N HIS A 129 -25.66 23.74 -4.86
CA HIS A 129 -26.17 23.09 -6.07
C HIS A 129 -26.87 21.74 -5.82
N GLY A 130 -26.92 21.25 -4.57
CA GLY A 130 -27.59 19.99 -4.23
C GLY A 130 -26.74 19.06 -3.38
N VAL A 131 -26.78 17.76 -3.68
CA VAL A 131 -26.10 16.72 -2.91
C VAL A 131 -24.99 16.05 -3.72
N ARG A 132 -23.78 16.03 -3.15
CA ARG A 132 -22.66 15.24 -3.64
C ARG A 132 -22.40 14.04 -2.74
N PHE A 133 -21.91 12.98 -3.35
CA PHE A 133 -21.43 11.79 -2.63
C PHE A 133 -19.91 11.77 -2.65
N PHE A 134 -19.32 11.37 -1.53
CA PHE A 134 -17.89 11.18 -1.43
C PHE A 134 -17.55 9.99 -0.52
N LYS A 135 -16.32 9.51 -0.65
CA LYS A 135 -15.68 8.60 0.30
C LYS A 135 -14.49 9.29 0.92
N ILE A 136 -14.27 9.04 2.21
CA ILE A 136 -13.02 9.41 2.85
C ILE A 136 -12.05 8.26 2.61
N ASP A 137 -11.00 8.52 1.84
CA ASP A 137 -9.91 7.58 1.65
C ASP A 137 -8.66 8.07 2.40
N GLU A 138 -7.87 7.11 2.89
CA GLU A 138 -6.59 7.39 3.52
C GLU A 138 -5.48 7.26 2.48
N VAL A 139 -5.09 8.40 1.92
CA VAL A 139 -4.05 8.45 0.90
C VAL A 139 -2.72 8.77 1.55
N PHE A 140 -1.68 8.00 1.21
CA PHE A 140 -0.33 8.30 1.68
C PHE A 140 0.14 9.63 1.09
N LYS A 141 0.70 10.51 1.93
CA LYS A 141 1.24 11.80 1.50
C LYS A 141 2.42 11.64 0.53
N VAL A 142 3.17 10.55 0.67
CA VAL A 142 4.33 10.25 -0.15
C VAL A 142 3.96 9.31 -1.29
N ASN A 143 4.52 9.58 -2.48
CA ASN A 143 4.28 8.81 -3.69
C ASN A 143 4.54 7.30 -3.47
N LYS A 144 3.64 6.47 -3.98
CA LYS A 144 3.71 5.01 -3.93
C LYS A 144 5.06 4.44 -4.40
N TYR A 145 5.72 5.05 -5.39
CA TYR A 145 6.99 4.54 -5.93
C TYR A 145 8.17 4.73 -4.99
N LEU A 146 8.15 5.78 -4.17
CA LEU A 146 9.21 6.06 -3.19
C LEU A 146 8.94 5.33 -1.87
N ARG A 147 7.66 5.18 -1.52
CA ARG A 147 7.20 4.53 -0.30
C ARG A 147 7.34 3.00 -0.33
N LYS A 148 6.89 2.36 -1.42
CA LYS A 148 6.80 0.89 -1.50
C LYS A 148 8.13 0.16 -1.24
N PRO A 149 9.28 0.60 -1.78
CA PRO A 149 10.57 -0.05 -1.54
C PRO A 149 10.98 -0.11 -0.08
N VAL A 150 10.58 0.89 0.70
CA VAL A 150 10.95 1.04 2.12
C VAL A 150 9.94 0.35 3.04
N ILE A 151 8.67 0.31 2.63
CA ILE A 151 7.56 -0.13 3.50
C ILE A 151 7.09 -1.58 3.23
N GLN A 152 7.33 -2.12 2.04
CA GLN A 152 6.74 -3.41 1.66
C GLN A 152 7.42 -4.63 2.28
N CYS A 153 6.75 -5.78 2.12
CA CYS A 153 7.14 -7.08 2.61
C CYS A 153 8.55 -7.52 2.17
N PRO A 154 9.26 -8.40 2.91
CA PRO A 154 10.60 -8.90 2.52
C PRO A 154 10.66 -9.55 1.14
N ILE A 155 9.57 -10.17 0.70
CA ILE A 155 9.42 -10.75 -0.65
C ILE A 155 9.37 -9.63 -1.69
N CYS A 156 8.63 -8.56 -1.41
CA CYS A 156 8.47 -7.39 -2.24
C CYS A 156 9.79 -6.60 -2.35
N MET A 157 10.56 -6.58 -1.25
CA MET A 157 11.91 -6.02 -1.19
C MET A 157 12.90 -6.84 -2.03
N ALA A 158 12.74 -8.16 -2.13
CA ALA A 158 13.62 -9.00 -2.95
C ALA A 158 13.63 -8.56 -4.42
N SER A 159 12.46 -8.26 -5.00
CA SER A 159 12.38 -7.80 -6.39
C SER A 159 13.00 -6.41 -6.55
N TYR A 160 12.72 -5.48 -5.64
CA TYR A 160 13.29 -4.13 -5.69
C TYR A 160 14.81 -4.14 -5.55
N TRP A 161 15.34 -4.76 -4.49
CA TRP A 161 16.77 -4.75 -4.22
C TRP A 161 17.55 -5.56 -5.24
N SER A 162 17.00 -6.66 -5.75
CA SER A 162 17.60 -7.42 -6.86
C SER A 162 17.83 -6.54 -8.08
N VAL A 163 16.97 -5.56 -8.39
CA VAL A 163 17.24 -4.62 -9.51
C VAL A 163 18.54 -3.86 -9.29
N PHE A 164 18.75 -3.30 -8.09
CA PHE A 164 19.95 -2.52 -7.79
C PHE A 164 21.20 -3.35 -7.59
N SER A 165 21.06 -4.54 -6.99
CA SER A 165 22.20 -5.37 -6.63
C SER A 165 22.57 -6.36 -7.73
N TYR A 166 21.62 -6.80 -8.55
CA TYR A 166 21.84 -7.80 -9.59
C TYR A 166 21.71 -7.21 -11.00
N TRP A 167 20.58 -6.59 -11.33
CA TRP A 167 20.31 -6.18 -12.70
C TRP A 167 21.21 -5.03 -13.18
N ILE A 168 21.32 -3.95 -12.40
CA ILE A 168 22.13 -2.79 -12.78
C ILE A 168 23.61 -3.18 -12.96
N PRO A 169 24.25 -3.90 -12.01
CA PRO A 169 25.64 -4.31 -12.19
C PRO A 169 25.83 -5.28 -13.36
N VAL A 170 24.94 -6.26 -13.54
CA VAL A 170 25.06 -7.24 -14.63
C VAL A 170 24.92 -6.56 -15.99
N ILE A 171 23.93 -5.68 -16.16
CA ILE A 171 23.76 -4.92 -17.42
C ILE A 171 24.93 -3.97 -17.65
N TYR A 172 25.44 -3.32 -16.60
CA TYR A 172 26.56 -2.38 -16.70
C TYR A 172 27.86 -3.06 -17.13
N PHE A 173 28.20 -4.21 -16.53
CA PHE A 173 29.47 -4.90 -16.81
C PHE A 173 29.41 -5.86 -18.01
N TYR A 174 28.27 -6.50 -18.26
CA TYR A 174 28.15 -7.57 -19.27
C TYR A 174 27.22 -7.21 -20.44
N GLY A 175 26.63 -6.01 -20.42
CA GLY A 175 25.65 -5.58 -21.42
C GLY A 175 24.29 -6.24 -21.24
N PHE A 176 23.34 -5.82 -22.08
CA PHE A 176 21.99 -6.40 -22.07
C PHE A 176 21.93 -7.66 -22.93
N SER A 177 21.39 -8.74 -22.36
CA SER A 177 21.10 -10.00 -23.07
C SER A 177 19.81 -10.59 -22.54
N PHE A 178 19.07 -11.32 -23.38
CA PHE A 178 17.83 -11.98 -22.98
C PHE A 178 18.05 -12.98 -21.83
N TRP A 179 19.24 -13.57 -21.73
CA TRP A 179 19.63 -14.45 -20.62
C TRP A 179 19.73 -13.72 -19.28
N VAL A 180 20.08 -12.43 -19.29
CA VAL A 180 20.10 -11.59 -18.08
C VAL A 180 18.69 -11.43 -17.53
N LEU A 181 17.67 -11.38 -18.41
CA LEU A 181 16.28 -11.31 -17.96
C LEU A 181 15.89 -12.55 -17.16
N TYR A 182 16.16 -13.74 -17.69
CA TYR A 182 15.85 -15.00 -17.00
C TYR A 182 16.66 -15.15 -15.72
N ALA A 183 17.95 -14.88 -15.76
CA ALA A 183 18.81 -14.99 -14.58
C ALA A 183 18.39 -14.01 -13.48
N GLY A 184 17.94 -12.81 -13.86
CA GLY A 184 17.40 -11.82 -12.93
C GLY A 184 16.07 -12.24 -12.29
N VAL A 185 15.17 -12.87 -13.05
CA VAL A 185 13.93 -13.45 -12.49
C VAL A 185 14.25 -14.58 -11.52
N ILE A 186 15.16 -15.48 -11.88
CA ILE A 186 15.63 -16.56 -11.00
C ILE A 186 16.23 -15.98 -9.71
N ASN A 187 17.05 -14.93 -9.81
CA ASN A 187 17.62 -14.25 -8.65
C ASN A 187 16.52 -13.68 -7.73
N ILE A 188 15.51 -13.01 -8.29
CA ILE A 188 14.38 -12.48 -7.51
C ILE A 188 13.66 -13.60 -6.76
N CYS A 189 13.35 -14.71 -7.44
CA CYS A 189 12.70 -15.87 -6.81
C CYS A 189 13.55 -16.50 -5.70
N ALA A 190 14.86 -16.64 -5.92
CA ALA A 190 15.78 -17.21 -4.96
C ALA A 190 15.91 -16.32 -3.70
N VAL A 191 16.10 -15.01 -3.88
CA VAL A 191 16.17 -14.03 -2.78
C VAL A 191 14.84 -13.95 -2.04
N ALA A 192 13.71 -13.98 -2.75
CA ALA A 192 12.38 -14.01 -2.12
C ALA A 192 12.18 -15.25 -1.24
N SER A 193 12.59 -16.42 -1.74
CA SER A 193 12.48 -17.69 -1.03
C SER A 193 13.39 -17.72 0.20
N MET A 194 14.63 -17.21 0.05
CA MET A 194 15.57 -17.10 1.17
C MET A 194 15.10 -16.09 2.21
N ASN A 195 14.57 -14.93 1.80
CA ASN A 195 13.96 -13.95 2.70
C ASN A 195 12.78 -14.54 3.45
N TRP A 196 11.93 -15.33 2.78
CA TRP A 196 10.80 -16.01 3.42
C TRP A 196 11.27 -17.03 4.46
N LEU A 197 12.28 -17.84 4.14
CA LEU A 197 12.85 -18.82 5.08
C LEU A 197 13.49 -18.16 6.30
N LEU A 198 14.30 -17.12 6.09
CA LEU A 198 14.90 -16.34 7.17
C LEU A 198 13.82 -15.64 8.01
N TRP A 199 12.77 -15.14 7.37
CA TRP A 199 11.66 -14.49 8.05
C TRP A 199 10.87 -15.45 8.93
N MET A 200 10.43 -16.60 8.40
CA MET A 200 9.68 -17.60 9.17
C MET A 200 10.48 -18.10 10.37
N ARG A 201 11.79 -18.30 10.22
CA ARG A 201 12.68 -18.68 11.33
C ARG A 201 12.89 -17.54 12.32
N GLY A 202 13.10 -16.30 11.86
CA GLY A 202 13.29 -15.14 12.70
C GLY A 202 12.04 -14.75 13.50
N SER A 203 10.85 -14.76 12.88
CA SER A 203 9.59 -14.47 13.55
C SER A 203 9.20 -15.54 14.57
N ALA A 204 9.51 -16.81 14.30
CA ALA A 204 9.34 -17.89 15.26
C ALA A 204 10.21 -17.67 16.50
N TYR A 205 11.46 -17.24 16.31
CA TYR A 205 12.38 -16.92 17.40
C TYR A 205 11.95 -15.68 18.20
N GLU A 206 11.52 -14.60 17.54
CA GLU A 206 10.95 -13.41 18.21
C GLU A 206 9.71 -13.77 19.06
N SER A 207 8.84 -14.65 18.55
CA SER A 207 7.63 -15.09 19.28
C SER A 207 7.91 -15.98 20.49
N GLN A 208 9.06 -16.66 20.51
CA GLN A 208 9.52 -17.47 21.66
C GLN A 208 10.17 -16.58 22.73
N ILE A 209 10.94 -15.57 22.32
CA ILE A 209 11.56 -14.61 23.25
C ILE A 209 10.50 -13.72 23.94
N MET A 210 9.43 -13.33 23.24
CA MET A 210 8.34 -12.54 23.84
C MET A 210 7.39 -13.35 24.76
N LYS A 211 7.55 -14.67 24.84
CA LYS A 211 6.80 -15.56 25.75
C LYS A 211 7.62 -15.96 26.99
N GLY A 212 8.87 -15.52 27.08
CA GLY A 212 9.75 -15.70 28.23
C GLY A 212 9.65 -14.55 29.21
#